data_AF-A0A950S937-F1
#
_entry.id   AF-A0A950S937-F1
#
_cell.length_a   1.000
_cell.length_b   1.000
_cell.length_c   1.000
_cell.angle_alpha   90.00
_cell.angle_beta   90.00
_cell.angle_gamma   90.00
#
_symmetry.space_group_name_H-M   'P 1'
#
loop_
_entity.id
_entity.type
_entity.pdbx_description
1 polymer ?
#
loop_
_entity_poly.entity_id
_entity_poly.type
_entity_poly.pdbx_seq_one_letter_code
_entity_poly.pdbx_strand_id
1 'polypeptide(L)'
;RPPGIGSIDDALLLSIPDWRPPGHENMEDPALILQDWTTIQHTMWNYVGIVRTYERLKRAVADMRELGSRLTKYYHESTISKAILELFHGQQMAMIVANSALRNPVSRGAHFRRD
;
A
#
# COMPACT_ATOMS: atom_id res chain seq x y z
N ARG A 1 -3.18 -13.48 39.93
CA ARG A 1 -3.55 -13.82 38.53
C ARG A 1 -5.06 -13.74 38.45
N PRO A 2 -5.67 -12.90 37.60
CA PRO A 2 -7.13 -12.80 37.58
C PRO A 2 -7.73 -14.11 37.04
N PRO A 3 -8.82 -14.62 37.63
CA PRO A 3 -9.50 -15.84 37.20
C PRO A 3 -10.45 -15.50 36.04
N GLY A 4 -10.28 -16.12 34.87
CA GLY A 4 -11.20 -15.85 33.75
C GLY A 4 -10.76 -16.31 32.37
N ILE A 5 -9.52 -16.75 32.18
CA ILE A 5 -9.11 -17.46 30.96
C ILE A 5 -8.93 -18.91 31.37
N GLY A 6 -9.82 -19.80 30.92
CA GLY A 6 -9.69 -21.24 31.15
C GLY A 6 -8.29 -21.71 30.76
N SER A 7 -7.72 -22.66 31.52
CA SER A 7 -6.48 -23.31 31.12
C SER A 7 -6.70 -23.93 29.76
N ILE A 8 -5.93 -23.49 28.76
CA ILE A 8 -5.90 -24.15 27.46
C ILE A 8 -5.23 -25.52 27.71
N ASP A 9 -5.81 -26.58 27.17
CA ASP A 9 -5.22 -27.92 27.22
C ASP A 9 -3.86 -27.90 26.52
N ASP A 10 -2.81 -28.42 27.16
CA ASP A 10 -1.46 -28.49 26.60
C ASP A 10 -1.43 -29.29 25.29
N ALA A 11 -2.31 -30.29 25.15
CA ALA A 11 -2.48 -31.05 23.91
C ALA A 11 -3.02 -30.18 22.77
N LEU A 12 -3.92 -29.23 23.07
CA LEU A 12 -4.44 -28.29 22.10
C LEU A 12 -3.37 -27.27 21.69
N LEU A 13 -2.59 -26.75 22.65
CA LEU A 13 -1.47 -25.84 22.36
C LEU A 13 -0.43 -26.48 21.43
N LEU A 14 -0.05 -27.73 21.70
CA LEU A 14 0.91 -28.48 20.87
C LEU A 14 0.37 -28.84 19.47
N SER A 15 -0.95 -28.83 19.28
CA SER A 15 -1.56 -29.12 17.97
C SER A 15 -1.56 -27.93 17.01
N ILE A 16 -1.36 -26.70 17.53
CA ILE A 16 -1.33 -25.49 16.71
C ILE A 16 0.04 -25.42 16.03
N PRO A 17 0.12 -25.42 14.69
CA PRO A 17 1.40 -25.30 14.01
C PRO A 17 2.01 -23.92 14.26
N ASP A 18 3.34 -23.87 14.35
CA ASP A 18 4.06 -22.60 14.39
C ASP A 18 3.72 -21.76 13.16
N TRP A 19 3.56 -20.45 13.38
CA TRP A 19 3.38 -19.51 12.30
C TRP A 19 4.62 -19.53 11.39
N ARG A 20 4.40 -19.68 10.08
CA ARG A 20 5.46 -19.62 9.08
C ARG A 20 5.31 -18.34 8.26
N PRO A 21 6.38 -17.53 8.13
CA PRO A 21 6.34 -16.34 7.30
C PRO A 21 6.04 -16.72 5.84
N PRO A 22 5.15 -15.99 5.16
CA PRO A 22 4.99 -16.13 3.72
C PRO A 22 6.21 -15.54 2.98
N GLY A 23 6.44 -16.00 1.75
CA GLY A 23 7.50 -15.48 0.87
C GLY A 23 8.82 -16.24 0.96
N HIS A 24 9.72 -15.92 0.05
CA HIS A 24 11.08 -16.45 0.01
C HIS A 24 12.04 -15.58 0.80
N GLU A 25 12.92 -16.21 1.58
CA GLU A 25 14.01 -15.53 2.27
C GLU A 25 14.91 -14.82 1.23
N ASN A 26 15.31 -13.57 1.52
CA ASN A 26 16.23 -12.74 0.74
C ASN A 26 15.70 -12.09 -0.56
N MET A 27 14.38 -11.86 -0.70
CA MET A 27 13.84 -11.06 -1.83
C MET A 27 13.71 -9.55 -1.55
N GLU A 28 14.01 -9.09 -0.34
CA GLU A 28 13.99 -7.65 -0.03
C GLU A 28 15.15 -6.94 -0.75
N ASP A 29 14.82 -6.01 -1.65
CA ASP A 29 15.78 -5.16 -2.35
C ASP A 29 15.50 -3.69 -1.99
N PRO A 30 16.34 -3.06 -1.15
CA PRO A 30 16.16 -1.67 -0.75
C PRO A 30 16.14 -0.68 -1.93
N ALA A 31 16.85 -0.97 -3.03
CA ALA A 31 16.88 -0.11 -4.20
C ALA A 31 15.53 -0.14 -4.95
N LEU A 32 14.91 -1.31 -5.06
CA LEU A 32 13.56 -1.44 -5.64
C LEU A 32 12.52 -0.72 -4.79
N ILE A 33 12.58 -0.90 -3.46
CA ILE A 33 11.68 -0.21 -2.52
C ILE A 33 11.81 1.31 -2.64
N LEU A 34 13.05 1.82 -2.69
CA LEU A 34 13.30 3.25 -2.85
C LEU A 34 12.76 3.77 -4.18
N GLN A 35 13.00 3.05 -5.28
CA GLN A 35 12.52 3.42 -6.61
C GLN A 35 10.99 3.48 -6.67
N ASP A 36 10.29 2.53 -6.05
CA ASP A 36 8.83 2.49 -6.01
C ASP A 36 8.28 3.64 -5.15
N TRP A 37 8.92 3.94 -4.02
CA TRP A 37 8.59 5.14 -3.22
C TRP A 37 8.75 6.43 -4.01
N THR A 38 9.87 6.61 -4.71
CA THR A 38 10.12 7.76 -5.56
C THR A 38 9.06 7.87 -6.68
N THR A 39 8.65 6.74 -7.24
CA THR A 39 7.59 6.68 -8.25
C THR A 39 6.26 7.17 -7.69
N ILE A 40 5.84 6.67 -6.51
CA ILE A 40 4.61 7.12 -5.83
C ILE A 40 4.66 8.63 -5.59
N GLN A 41 5.75 9.13 -4.99
CA GLN A 41 5.90 10.53 -4.64
C GLN A 41 5.83 11.44 -5.88
N HIS A 42 6.54 11.09 -6.95
CA HIS A 42 6.53 11.88 -8.19
C HIS A 42 5.16 11.85 -8.89
N THR A 43 4.50 10.70 -8.98
CA THR A 43 3.15 10.62 -9.57
C THR A 43 2.15 11.47 -8.78
N MET A 44 2.18 11.37 -7.45
CA MET A 44 1.28 12.14 -6.59
C MET A 44 1.55 13.64 -6.68
N TRP A 45 2.83 14.05 -6.69
CA TRP A 45 3.21 15.46 -6.85
C TRP A 45 2.78 16.04 -8.21
N ASN A 46 3.09 15.34 -9.30
CA ASN A 46 2.89 15.84 -10.65
C ASN A 46 1.41 15.85 -11.07
N TYR A 47 0.62 14.89 -10.59
CA TYR A 47 -0.74 14.67 -11.10
C TYR A 47 -1.84 14.87 -10.05
N VAL A 48 -1.54 14.68 -8.77
CA VAL A 48 -2.51 14.77 -7.66
C VAL A 48 -2.17 15.92 -6.69
N GLY A 49 -1.25 16.80 -7.09
CA GLY A 49 -0.82 17.98 -6.35
C GLY A 49 -1.89 19.07 -6.22
N ILE A 50 -1.44 20.31 -6.01
CA ILE A 50 -2.33 21.46 -5.70
C ILE A 50 -3.30 21.75 -6.86
N VAL A 51 -2.81 21.73 -8.10
CA VAL A 51 -3.60 21.99 -9.31
C VAL A 51 -3.82 20.70 -10.08
N ARG A 52 -5.09 20.32 -10.23
CA ARG A 52 -5.51 19.05 -10.84
C ARG A 52 -6.28 19.29 -12.14
N THR A 53 -6.23 18.30 -13.02
CA THR A 53 -7.08 18.21 -14.22
C THR A 53 -7.56 16.77 -14.38
N TYR A 54 -8.68 16.55 -15.07
CA TYR A 54 -9.16 15.20 -15.38
C TYR A 54 -8.07 14.30 -15.98
N GLU A 55 -7.35 14.78 -17.00
CA GLU A 55 -6.32 13.99 -17.69
C GLU A 55 -5.14 13.62 -16.78
N ARG A 56 -4.69 14.53 -15.90
CA ARG A 56 -3.63 14.24 -14.93
C ARG A 56 -4.09 13.19 -13.93
N LEU A 57 -5.29 13.34 -13.37
CA LEU A 57 -5.85 12.41 -12.40
C LEU A 57 -6.09 11.02 -13.01
N LYS A 58 -6.58 10.95 -14.25
CA LYS A 58 -6.75 9.71 -14.99
C LYS A 58 -5.41 8.99 -15.18
N ARG A 59 -4.34 9.72 -15.51
CA ARG A 59 -2.98 9.18 -15.62
C ARG A 59 -2.47 8.67 -14.28
N ALA A 60 -2.62 9.45 -13.20
CA ALA A 60 -2.23 9.03 -11.85
C ALA A 60 -2.90 7.71 -11.43
N VAL A 61 -4.20 7.56 -11.69
CA VAL A 61 -4.93 6.33 -11.36
C VAL A 61 -4.44 5.14 -12.18
N ALA A 62 -4.10 5.34 -13.45
CA ALA A 62 -3.52 4.30 -14.29
C ALA A 62 -2.15 3.85 -13.76
N ASP A 63 -1.25 4.80 -13.51
CA ASP A 63 0.11 4.54 -13.02
C ASP A 63 0.08 3.85 -11.64
N MET A 64 -0.77 4.34 -10.72
CA MET A 64 -0.93 3.74 -9.38
C MET A 64 -1.55 2.34 -9.43
N ARG A 65 -2.41 2.05 -10.41
CA ARG A 65 -2.98 0.70 -10.60
C ARG A 65 -1.90 -0.28 -11.07
N GLU A 66 -1.10 0.11 -12.05
CA GLU A 66 -0.01 -0.72 -12.55
C GLU A 66 1.02 -1.00 -11.44
N LEU A 67 1.45 0.05 -10.73
CA LEU A 67 2.36 -0.08 -9.61
C LEU A 67 1.79 -0.98 -8.50
N GLY A 68 0.51 -0.80 -8.15
CA GLY A 68 -0.15 -1.62 -7.14
C GLY A 68 -0.20 -3.10 -7.50
N SER A 69 -0.44 -3.43 -8.77
CA SER A 69 -0.39 -4.82 -9.24
C SER A 69 1.01 -5.42 -9.07
N ARG A 70 2.05 -4.66 -9.37
CA ARG A 70 3.45 -5.11 -9.22
C ARG A 70 3.83 -5.27 -7.76
N LEU A 71 3.47 -4.31 -6.91
CA LEU A 71 3.74 -4.35 -5.47
C LEU A 71 2.97 -5.46 -4.76
N THR A 72 1.73 -5.76 -5.17
CA THR A 72 0.98 -6.89 -4.60
C THR A 72 1.71 -8.20 -4.86
N LYS A 73 2.23 -8.40 -6.08
CA LYS A 73 3.04 -9.57 -6.39
C LYS A 73 4.32 -9.61 -5.53
N TYR A 74 5.05 -8.49 -5.46
CA TYR A 74 6.26 -8.38 -4.65
C TYR A 74 6.03 -8.66 -3.17
N TYR A 75 4.91 -8.17 -2.62
CA TYR A 75 4.47 -8.42 -1.25
C TYR A 75 4.22 -9.91 -0.97
N HIS A 76 3.64 -10.65 -1.92
CA HIS A 76 3.37 -12.08 -1.75
C HIS A 76 4.63 -12.95 -1.87
N GLU A 77 5.60 -12.52 -2.66
CA GLU A 77 6.84 -13.28 -2.92
C GLU A 77 7.93 -13.02 -1.88
N SER A 78 7.88 -11.89 -1.18
CA SER A 78 8.92 -11.47 -0.23
C SER A 78 8.58 -11.83 1.22
N THR A 79 9.60 -12.10 2.04
CA THR A 79 9.43 -12.14 3.49
C THR A 79 8.87 -10.81 3.99
N ILE A 80 7.82 -10.86 4.82
CA ILE A 80 7.19 -9.65 5.34
C ILE A 80 8.20 -8.86 6.18
N SER A 81 8.47 -7.62 5.76
CA SER A 81 9.27 -6.65 6.49
C SER A 81 8.52 -5.32 6.63
N LYS A 82 9.00 -4.48 7.56
CA LYS A 82 8.42 -3.15 7.78
C LYS A 82 8.45 -2.30 6.51
N ALA A 83 9.56 -2.30 5.77
CA ALA A 83 9.72 -1.48 4.57
C ALA A 83 8.73 -1.86 3.47
N ILE A 84 8.51 -3.17 3.27
CA ILE A 84 7.55 -3.68 2.29
C ILE A 84 6.12 -3.30 2.69
N LEU A 85 5.77 -3.44 3.97
CA LEU A 85 4.44 -3.07 4.49
C LEU A 85 4.18 -1.57 4.33
N GLU A 86 5.16 -0.72 4.64
CA GLU A 86 5.05 0.72 4.47
C GLU A 86 4.85 1.10 3.00
N LEU A 87 5.61 0.49 2.09
CA LEU A 87 5.48 0.71 0.65
C LEU A 87 4.10 0.30 0.12
N PHE A 88 3.63 -0.90 0.53
CA PHE A 88 2.33 -1.42 0.12
C PHE A 88 1.19 -0.51 0.58
N HIS A 89 1.19 -0.10 1.84
CA HIS A 89 0.18 0.84 2.36
C HIS A 89 0.30 2.23 1.73
N GLY A 90 1.52 2.71 1.46
CA GLY A 90 1.77 3.97 0.77
C GLY A 90 1.13 3.99 -0.62
N GLN A 91 1.32 2.93 -1.41
CA GLN A 91 0.69 2.81 -2.72
C GLN A 91 -0.84 2.74 -2.62
N GLN A 92 -1.39 1.95 -1.68
CA GLN A 92 -2.85 1.84 -1.50
C GLN A 92 -3.48 3.19 -1.13
N MET A 93 -2.85 3.95 -0.24
CA MET A 93 -3.30 5.29 0.13
C MET A 93 -3.22 6.25 -1.06
N ALA A 94 -2.14 6.22 -1.84
CA ALA A 94 -2.01 7.02 -3.06
C ALA A 94 -3.13 6.72 -4.06
N MET A 95 -3.46 5.44 -4.25
CA MET A 95 -4.55 5.00 -5.12
C MET A 95 -5.92 5.49 -4.64
N ILE A 96 -6.21 5.43 -3.32
CA ILE A 96 -7.47 5.93 -2.74
C ILE A 96 -7.60 7.44 -2.97
N VAL A 97 -6.54 8.20 -2.71
CA VAL A 97 -6.53 9.66 -2.90
C VAL A 97 -6.71 10.02 -4.37
N ALA A 98 -5.97 9.38 -5.28
CA ALA A 98 -6.07 9.64 -6.71
C ALA A 98 -7.47 9.34 -7.26
N ASN A 99 -8.07 8.20 -6.87
CA ASN A 99 -9.44 7.85 -7.28
C ASN A 99 -10.47 8.82 -6.71
N SER A 100 -10.33 9.22 -5.44
CA SER A 100 -11.23 10.18 -4.80
C SER A 100 -11.18 11.54 -5.49
N ALA A 101 -9.97 12.01 -5.83
CA ALA A 101 -9.78 13.25 -6.57
C ALA A 101 -10.36 13.17 -7.99
N LEU A 102 -10.16 12.06 -8.70
CA LEU A 102 -10.70 11.84 -10.05
C LEU A 102 -12.24 11.87 -10.06
N ARG A 103 -12.86 11.20 -9.08
CA ARG A 103 -14.32 11.11 -8.94
C ARG A 103 -14.98 12.42 -8.51
N ASN A 104 -14.23 13.36 -7.96
CA ASN A 104 -14.77 14.65 -7.52
C ASN A 104 -14.54 15.74 -8.59
N PRO A 105 -15.56 16.14 -9.36
CA PRO A 105 -15.45 17.23 -10.33
C PRO A 105 -15.50 18.62 -9.70
N VAL A 106 -15.87 18.75 -8.42
CA VAL A 106 -16.12 20.06 -7.81
C VAL A 106 -14.89 20.57 -7.07
N SER A 107 -14.38 21.73 -7.48
CA SER A 107 -13.34 22.46 -6.77
C SER A 107 -13.85 23.00 -5.43
N ARG A 108 -13.27 22.56 -4.31
CA ARG A 108 -13.61 23.01 -2.96
C ARG A 108 -12.44 22.83 -1.99
N GLY A 109 -12.10 23.89 -1.24
CA GLY A 109 -11.02 23.86 -0.24
C GLY A 109 -9.68 23.49 -0.86
N ALA A 110 -8.99 22.50 -0.28
CA ALA A 110 -7.72 21.98 -0.79
C ALA A 110 -7.83 21.09 -2.04
N HIS A 111 -9.04 20.94 -2.61
CA HIS A 111 -9.24 20.27 -3.89
C HIS A 111 -9.57 21.27 -4.98
N PHE A 112 -8.57 21.57 -5.81
CA PHE A 112 -8.71 22.49 -6.94
C PHE A 112 -8.53 21.76 -8.27
N ARG A 113 -9.59 21.76 -9.09
CA ARG A 113 -9.62 21.33 -10.49
C ARG A 113 -9.69 22.55 -11.40
N ARG A 114 -8.86 22.53 -12.45
CA ARG A 114 -8.79 23.59 -13.45
C ARG A 114 -9.81 23.42 -14.58
N ASP A 115 -10.28 22.19 -14.77
CA ASP A 115 -11.28 21.78 -15.74
C ASP A 115 -12.70 21.78 -15.17
#